data_AF-A0A8C4NX38-F1
#
_entry.id   AF-A0A8C4NX38-F1
#
_cell.length_a   1.000
_cell.length_b   1.000
_cell.length_c   1.000
_cell.angle_alpha   90.00
_cell.angle_beta   90.00
_cell.angle_gamma   90.00
#
_symmetry.space_group_name_H-M   'P 1'
#
loop_
_entity.id
_entity.type
_entity.pdbx_description
1 polymer ?
#
loop_
_entity_poly.entity_id
_entity_poly.type
_entity_poly.pdbx_seq_one_letter_code
_entity_poly.pdbx_strand_id
1 'polypeptide(L)'
;TDMTQLTEGAIEVRLIFNIRKIEGGNGSPRYRVMMSDGKHTLSSFMLSTQLNYMAEENILAPNCICVLKRHVTNILKDGRRVVIILEIDVIEPAGEVAGKLGDPTPYTEGQSKGPQSAPAPEVRPPLQPQNRNEAVNRGFTKDFGKKAPSAMPSTPGGSSKVVPIASLNPYQSKWTIRARVTNKSSIRTWSNSRGDGKLFSMEIVDESGEIRVTGFNQEVDKFFSLIEVGKVYYVSKGSLKIANKQYTSVKNDYEMTLNGESTFIPCEDSCDVPIVQCDFVSISDLENRDKDAIVDVIGVCKGVEEITRLTTKTNREVSKRTLNLMDMSGKVVTVTLWGEEAEKFDGSGQPIVAIKGAKLSDFGGRSLSASFSSTLMINPDIPEAYKLRGWYDKEGHAIDGQSLTEMKGGSGGGNTNWKTLSDVKTEHLGHGDKADYYTCIATIVYLRKENCLYQACPSQDCNKKVVDQQNGMFRCEKCDKEFPNFKYRLILSANIADYADNQWVTCFQESAEAILGQNAAYLGQLKDSNEAAFDEVFQQANFNTFVFRSRVKLETYNDESRIKATVMDVKPVDHKDYSKRLIMNIRKLSA
;
A
#
# COMPACT_ATOMS: atom_id res chain seq x y z
N THR A 1 -20.00 -27.08 -9.49
CA THR A 1 -18.69 -27.28 -8.84
C THR A 1 -17.83 -26.07 -9.11
N ASP A 2 -16.99 -25.64 -8.17
CA ASP A 2 -16.15 -24.45 -8.34
C ASP A 2 -15.14 -24.66 -9.50
N MET A 3 -15.03 -23.68 -10.41
CA MET A 3 -14.02 -23.66 -11.48
C MET A 3 -12.58 -23.74 -10.97
N THR A 4 -12.32 -23.39 -9.71
CA THR A 4 -10.97 -23.39 -9.12
C THR A 4 -10.56 -24.73 -8.52
N GLN A 5 -11.48 -25.69 -8.34
CA GLN A 5 -11.23 -26.98 -7.68
C GLN A 5 -11.37 -28.16 -8.65
N LEU A 6 -10.86 -27.99 -9.87
CA LEU A 6 -10.74 -29.07 -10.86
C LEU A 6 -9.78 -30.16 -10.37
N THR A 7 -10.33 -31.18 -9.71
CA THR A 7 -9.62 -32.37 -9.27
C THR A 7 -9.75 -33.50 -10.29
N GLU A 8 -8.68 -34.27 -10.44
CA GLU A 8 -8.62 -35.37 -11.40
C GLU A 8 -9.62 -36.47 -11.01
N GLY A 9 -10.64 -36.70 -11.84
CA GLY A 9 -11.71 -37.69 -11.61
C GLY A 9 -13.06 -37.15 -11.13
N ALA A 10 -13.23 -35.84 -10.93
CA ALA A 10 -14.54 -35.26 -10.63
C ALA A 10 -15.46 -35.20 -11.87
N ILE A 11 -16.68 -35.73 -11.74
CA ILE A 11 -17.77 -35.59 -12.72
C ILE A 11 -18.37 -34.19 -12.57
N GLU A 12 -18.30 -33.37 -13.63
CA GLU A 12 -18.75 -31.97 -13.55
C GLU A 12 -19.64 -31.53 -14.71
N VAL A 13 -20.81 -31.00 -14.39
CA VAL A 13 -21.72 -30.36 -15.35
C VAL A 13 -21.21 -28.94 -15.67
N ARG A 14 -21.03 -28.64 -16.96
CA ARG A 14 -20.55 -27.36 -17.50
C ARG A 14 -21.39 -26.97 -18.74
N LEU A 15 -21.59 -25.68 -18.97
CA LEU A 15 -22.18 -25.14 -20.22
C LEU A 15 -21.06 -24.74 -21.17
N ILE A 16 -21.15 -25.11 -22.45
CA ILE A 16 -20.23 -24.61 -23.49
C ILE A 16 -20.68 -23.23 -23.96
N PHE A 17 -19.87 -22.20 -23.74
CA PHE A 17 -20.19 -20.83 -24.14
C PHE A 17 -19.67 -20.49 -25.55
N ASN A 18 -18.52 -21.06 -25.94
CA ASN A 18 -17.92 -20.86 -27.26
C ASN A 18 -16.95 -22.00 -27.59
N ILE A 19 -16.83 -22.36 -28.87
CA ILE A 19 -15.79 -23.25 -29.37
C ILE A 19 -15.10 -22.62 -30.58
N ARG A 20 -13.76 -22.54 -30.54
CA ARG A 20 -12.96 -21.90 -31.59
C ARG A 20 -11.84 -22.83 -32.06
N LYS A 21 -11.82 -23.08 -33.37
CA LYS A 21 -10.70 -23.73 -34.06
C LYS A 21 -9.46 -22.84 -34.00
N ILE A 22 -8.33 -23.42 -33.60
CA ILE A 22 -7.00 -22.80 -33.63
C ILE A 22 -6.22 -23.46 -34.76
N GLU A 23 -5.81 -22.64 -35.73
CA GLU A 23 -4.92 -23.07 -36.80
C GLU A 23 -3.48 -23.14 -36.28
N GLY A 24 -2.91 -24.34 -36.31
CA GLY A 24 -1.49 -24.61 -36.06
C GLY A 24 -0.89 -25.30 -37.28
N GLY A 25 0.27 -24.84 -37.75
CA GLY A 25 0.87 -25.33 -39.00
C GLY A 25 1.13 -26.83 -39.01
N ASN A 26 0.80 -27.49 -40.13
CA ASN A 26 0.98 -28.92 -40.44
C ASN A 26 0.54 -29.96 -39.37
N GLY A 27 -0.24 -29.55 -38.36
CA GLY A 27 -0.79 -30.45 -37.34
C GLY A 27 -2.27 -30.73 -37.55
N SER A 28 -2.79 -31.74 -36.84
CA SER A 28 -4.23 -31.93 -36.69
C SER A 28 -4.89 -30.70 -36.03
N PRO A 29 -6.13 -30.36 -36.40
CA PRO A 29 -6.81 -29.17 -35.89
C PRO A 29 -6.95 -29.23 -34.37
N ARG A 30 -6.83 -28.08 -33.70
CA ARG A 30 -7.01 -27.97 -32.24
C ARG A 30 -8.19 -27.06 -31.95
N TYR A 31 -9.07 -27.50 -31.06
CA TYR A 31 -10.24 -26.72 -30.65
C TYR A 31 -10.05 -26.20 -29.22
N ARG A 32 -10.18 -24.88 -29.04
CA ARG A 32 -10.28 -24.25 -27.72
C ARG A 32 -11.76 -24.10 -27.36
N VAL A 33 -12.10 -24.46 -26.14
CA VAL A 33 -13.46 -24.37 -25.61
C VAL A 33 -13.48 -23.32 -24.49
N MET A 34 -14.52 -22.51 -24.47
CA MET A 34 -14.88 -21.64 -23.35
C MET A 34 -16.05 -22.29 -22.62
N MET A 35 -15.87 -22.61 -21.35
CA MET A 35 -16.87 -23.27 -20.52
C MET A 35 -17.32 -22.37 -19.36
N SER A 36 -18.50 -22.68 -18.82
CA SER A 36 -19.10 -22.00 -17.67
C SER A 36 -19.73 -22.98 -16.68
N ASP A 37 -19.75 -22.61 -15.40
CA ASP A 37 -20.55 -23.22 -14.32
C ASP A 37 -21.85 -22.45 -14.01
N GLY A 38 -22.20 -21.44 -14.82
CA GLY A 38 -23.31 -20.53 -14.57
C GLY A 38 -22.99 -19.36 -13.62
N LYS A 39 -21.76 -19.27 -13.09
CA LYS A 39 -21.27 -18.12 -12.30
C LYS A 39 -20.03 -17.46 -12.91
N HIS A 40 -19.15 -18.26 -13.51
CA HIS A 40 -17.93 -17.80 -14.15
C HIS A 40 -17.78 -18.36 -15.56
N THR A 41 -16.95 -17.72 -16.39
CA THR A 41 -16.47 -18.25 -17.67
C THR A 41 -14.96 -18.43 -17.65
N LEU A 42 -14.45 -19.48 -18.31
CA LEU A 42 -13.02 -19.75 -18.44
C LEU A 42 -12.70 -20.28 -19.84
N SER A 43 -11.74 -19.65 -20.52
CA SER A 43 -11.32 -19.97 -21.90
C SER A 43 -10.08 -20.88 -21.99
N SER A 44 -9.72 -21.54 -20.88
CA SER A 44 -8.50 -22.35 -20.76
C SER A 44 -8.65 -23.80 -21.22
N PHE A 45 -9.83 -24.21 -21.69
CA PHE A 45 -10.08 -25.60 -22.08
C PHE A 45 -9.65 -25.86 -23.53
N MET A 46 -9.04 -27.02 -23.76
CA MET A 46 -8.61 -27.51 -25.07
C MET A 46 -9.13 -28.94 -25.25
N LEU A 47 -9.74 -29.25 -26.39
CA LEU A 47 -10.12 -30.63 -26.72
C LEU A 47 -8.87 -31.45 -27.08
N SER A 48 -8.81 -32.69 -26.58
CA SER A 48 -7.94 -33.73 -27.13
C SER A 48 -8.24 -33.95 -28.61
N THR A 49 -7.22 -34.26 -29.41
CA THR A 49 -7.39 -34.56 -30.85
C THR A 49 -8.30 -35.75 -31.11
N GLN A 50 -8.46 -36.64 -30.13
CA GLN A 50 -9.40 -37.78 -30.16
C GLN A 50 -10.88 -37.34 -30.10
N LEU A 51 -11.17 -36.13 -29.60
CA LEU A 51 -12.52 -35.56 -29.47
C LEU A 51 -12.82 -34.51 -30.54
N ASN A 52 -11.93 -34.31 -31.52
CA ASN A 52 -12.13 -33.34 -32.61
C ASN A 52 -13.42 -33.59 -33.41
N TYR A 53 -13.78 -34.87 -33.62
CA TYR A 53 -15.01 -35.23 -34.33
C TYR A 53 -16.26 -34.62 -33.67
N MET A 54 -16.31 -34.54 -32.33
CA MET A 54 -17.43 -33.94 -31.62
C MET A 54 -17.59 -32.43 -31.92
N ALA A 55 -16.49 -31.73 -32.22
CA ALA A 55 -16.53 -30.33 -32.64
C ALA A 55 -16.85 -30.19 -34.15
N GLU A 56 -16.40 -31.13 -34.97
CA GLU A 56 -16.55 -31.11 -36.43
C GLU A 56 -17.95 -31.56 -36.89
N GLU A 57 -18.57 -32.48 -36.14
CA GLU A 57 -19.94 -32.98 -36.33
C GLU A 57 -20.99 -32.13 -35.57
N ASN A 58 -20.61 -31.01 -34.96
CA ASN A 58 -21.45 -30.12 -34.14
C ASN A 58 -22.14 -30.79 -32.91
N ILE A 59 -21.62 -31.91 -32.43
CA ILE A 59 -22.08 -32.55 -31.18
C ILE A 59 -21.80 -31.63 -29.98
N LEU A 60 -20.62 -31.00 -29.94
CA LEU A 60 -20.23 -29.97 -28.96
C LEU A 60 -20.46 -28.56 -29.52
N ALA A 61 -21.72 -28.14 -29.57
CA ALA A 61 -22.14 -26.81 -30.02
C ALA A 61 -22.21 -25.77 -28.87
N PRO A 62 -22.10 -24.46 -29.14
CA PRO A 62 -22.38 -23.41 -28.16
C PRO A 62 -23.79 -23.54 -27.57
N ASN A 63 -23.89 -23.35 -26.26
CA ASN A 63 -25.05 -23.55 -25.39
C ASN A 63 -25.45 -25.02 -25.12
N CYS A 64 -24.67 -26.05 -25.49
CA CYS A 64 -24.92 -27.40 -24.97
C CYS A 64 -24.44 -27.55 -23.51
N ILE A 65 -25.15 -28.39 -22.73
CA ILE A 65 -24.76 -28.76 -21.37
C ILE A 65 -24.03 -30.10 -21.44
N CYS A 66 -22.80 -30.13 -20.92
CA CYS A 66 -21.91 -31.28 -20.99
C CYS A 66 -21.37 -31.67 -19.62
N VAL A 67 -21.08 -32.97 -19.44
CA VAL A 67 -20.32 -33.51 -18.31
C VAL A 67 -18.88 -33.69 -18.73
N LEU A 68 -17.96 -33.02 -18.02
CA LEU A 68 -16.54 -33.34 -18.09
C LEU A 68 -16.28 -34.59 -17.26
N LYS A 69 -15.90 -35.70 -17.90
CA LYS A 69 -15.57 -36.97 -17.22
C LYS A 69 -14.09 -37.11 -16.90
N ARG A 70 -13.23 -36.75 -17.86
CA ARG A 70 -11.77 -36.91 -17.73
C ARG A 70 -11.05 -35.73 -18.36
N HIS A 71 -10.14 -35.15 -17.58
CA HIS A 71 -9.35 -34.00 -18.00
C HIS A 71 -7.99 -34.00 -17.31
N VAL A 72 -7.01 -33.30 -17.88
CA VAL A 72 -5.68 -33.08 -17.29
C VAL A 72 -5.37 -31.59 -17.30
N THR A 73 -4.97 -31.04 -16.16
CA THR A 73 -4.65 -29.61 -16.01
C THR A 73 -3.15 -29.39 -16.04
N ASN A 74 -2.66 -28.68 -17.06
CA ASN A 74 -1.26 -28.29 -17.19
C ASN A 74 -1.07 -26.82 -16.81
N ILE A 75 0.02 -26.53 -16.09
CA ILE A 75 0.46 -25.16 -15.79
C ILE A 75 1.58 -24.80 -16.77
N LEU A 76 1.39 -23.73 -17.54
CA LEU A 76 2.42 -23.21 -18.45
C LEU A 76 3.52 -22.46 -17.67
N LYS A 77 4.68 -22.25 -18.32
CA LYS A 77 5.84 -21.56 -17.71
C LYS A 77 5.59 -20.11 -17.29
N ASP A 78 4.47 -19.53 -17.71
CA ASP A 78 4.00 -18.18 -17.37
C ASP A 78 2.89 -18.19 -16.29
N GLY A 79 2.67 -19.34 -15.63
CA GLY A 79 1.64 -19.53 -14.60
C GLY A 79 0.25 -19.84 -15.13
N ARG A 80 -0.03 -19.69 -16.44
CA ARG A 80 -1.38 -19.89 -16.98
C ARG A 80 -1.78 -21.37 -16.96
N ARG A 81 -2.93 -21.69 -16.36
CA ARG A 81 -3.56 -23.02 -16.42
C ARG A 81 -4.23 -23.26 -17.78
N VAL A 82 -3.96 -24.44 -18.36
CA VAL A 82 -4.62 -24.97 -19.56
C VAL A 82 -5.15 -26.36 -19.23
N VAL A 83 -6.45 -26.57 -19.45
CA VAL A 83 -7.14 -27.83 -19.15
C VAL A 83 -7.35 -28.59 -20.45
N ILE A 84 -6.82 -29.81 -20.55
CA ILE A 84 -7.00 -30.68 -21.71
C ILE A 84 -8.14 -31.65 -21.41
N ILE A 85 -9.22 -31.57 -22.19
CA ILE A 85 -10.38 -32.45 -22.11
C ILE A 85 -10.03 -33.77 -22.80
N LEU A 86 -10.12 -34.87 -22.06
CA LEU A 86 -9.85 -36.23 -22.55
C LEU A 86 -11.12 -37.06 -22.74
N GLU A 87 -12.20 -36.74 -22.00
CA GLU A 87 -13.50 -37.41 -22.11
C GLU A 87 -14.62 -36.47 -21.64
N ILE A 88 -15.68 -36.38 -22.44
CA ILE A 88 -16.80 -35.44 -22.26
C ILE A 88 -18.08 -36.05 -22.84
N ASP A 89 -19.19 -35.94 -22.11
CA ASP A 89 -20.53 -36.34 -22.56
C ASP A 89 -21.42 -35.11 -22.71
N VAL A 90 -22.33 -35.09 -23.67
CA VAL A 90 -23.39 -34.07 -23.76
C VAL A 90 -24.63 -34.62 -23.06
N ILE A 91 -25.16 -33.87 -22.08
CA ILE A 91 -26.45 -34.19 -21.44
C ILE A 91 -27.58 -33.58 -22.29
N GLU A 92 -27.50 -32.27 -22.52
CA GLU A 92 -28.53 -31.51 -23.23
C GLU A 92 -27.92 -30.87 -24.49
N PRO A 93 -28.42 -31.19 -25.70
CA PRO A 93 -27.95 -30.58 -26.92
C PRO A 93 -28.36 -29.10 -27.00
N ALA A 94 -27.61 -28.30 -27.74
CA ALA A 94 -27.80 -26.84 -27.82
C ALA A 94 -29.20 -26.38 -28.34
N GLY A 95 -29.98 -27.28 -28.93
CA GLY A 95 -31.36 -27.01 -29.38
C GLY A 95 -32.42 -27.08 -28.27
N GLU A 96 -32.12 -27.74 -27.14
CA GLU A 96 -33.08 -27.97 -26.03
C GLU A 96 -32.79 -27.06 -24.83
N VAL A 97 -31.61 -26.42 -24.79
CA VAL A 97 -31.23 -25.48 -23.75
C VAL A 97 -31.81 -24.08 -24.02
N ALA A 98 -32.77 -23.67 -23.20
CA ALA A 98 -33.49 -22.40 -23.30
C ALA A 98 -32.63 -21.17 -22.91
N GLY A 99 -31.62 -20.84 -23.73
CA GLY A 99 -30.81 -19.64 -23.59
C GLY A 99 -29.63 -19.75 -22.61
N LYS A 100 -29.01 -18.61 -22.29
CA LYS A 100 -27.84 -18.56 -21.41
C LYS A 100 -28.23 -18.89 -19.96
N LEU A 101 -27.56 -19.89 -19.36
CA LEU A 101 -27.66 -20.13 -17.92
C LEU A 101 -26.80 -19.14 -17.14
N GLY A 102 -27.47 -18.22 -16.44
CA GLY A 102 -26.84 -17.20 -15.59
C GLY A 102 -26.21 -16.02 -16.36
N ASP A 103 -25.50 -15.16 -15.62
CA ASP A 103 -24.68 -14.08 -16.17
C ASP A 103 -23.21 -14.26 -15.74
N PRO A 104 -22.47 -15.20 -16.39
CA PRO A 104 -21.21 -15.69 -15.88
C PRO A 104 -20.01 -14.80 -16.22
N THR A 105 -19.41 -14.18 -15.20
CA THR A 105 -18.25 -13.27 -15.36
C THR A 105 -16.94 -14.00 -15.69
N PRO A 106 -16.00 -13.40 -16.46
CA PRO A 106 -14.69 -14.01 -16.71
C PRO A 106 -13.90 -14.28 -15.42
N TYR A 107 -13.51 -15.53 -15.19
CA TYR A 107 -12.75 -15.91 -14.02
C TYR A 107 -11.34 -15.30 -14.05
N THR A 108 -10.99 -14.55 -13.01
CA THR A 108 -9.67 -13.93 -12.82
C THR A 108 -9.07 -14.44 -11.51
N GLU A 109 -7.87 -15.04 -11.55
CA GLU A 109 -7.21 -15.49 -10.33
C GLU A 109 -6.87 -14.33 -9.40
N GLY A 110 -7.35 -14.37 -8.16
CA GLY A 110 -6.98 -13.41 -7.11
C GLY A 110 -8.14 -12.72 -6.38
N GLN A 111 -9.41 -12.98 -6.74
CA GLN A 111 -10.56 -12.43 -6.01
C GLN A 111 -11.46 -13.52 -5.44
N SER A 112 -11.26 -13.83 -4.15
CA SER A 112 -12.23 -14.55 -3.33
C SER A 112 -12.83 -13.60 -2.28
N LYS A 113 -14.12 -13.26 -2.45
CA LYS A 113 -14.96 -12.69 -1.39
C LYS A 113 -16.25 -13.48 -1.29
N GLY A 114 -16.64 -13.78 -0.05
CA GLY A 114 -17.86 -14.51 0.29
C GLY A 114 -19.13 -13.68 0.06
N PRO A 115 -20.32 -14.30 0.23
CA PRO A 115 -21.57 -13.80 -0.33
C PRO A 115 -22.21 -12.67 0.48
N GLN A 116 -22.84 -11.74 -0.23
CA GLN A 116 -23.89 -10.87 0.32
C GLN A 116 -25.17 -11.00 -0.51
N SER A 117 -26.29 -11.05 0.21
CA SER A 117 -27.66 -11.20 -0.31
C SER A 117 -28.27 -9.85 -0.68
N ALA A 118 -29.08 -9.83 -1.75
CA ALA A 118 -29.99 -8.72 -2.08
C ALA A 118 -31.21 -8.68 -1.12
N PRO A 119 -32.01 -7.60 -1.11
CA PRO A 119 -33.07 -7.45 -2.12
C PRO A 119 -33.25 -6.04 -2.72
N ALA A 120 -33.95 -5.97 -3.88
CA ALA A 120 -34.46 -4.75 -4.53
C ALA A 120 -35.91 -4.42 -4.06
N PRO A 121 -36.49 -3.23 -4.37
CA PRO A 121 -37.15 -2.92 -5.66
C PRO A 121 -36.80 -1.50 -6.17
N GLU A 122 -37.43 -0.81 -7.15
CA GLU A 122 -38.54 -1.03 -8.11
C GLU A 122 -38.11 -0.44 -9.48
N VAL A 123 -38.81 -0.73 -10.58
CA VAL A 123 -38.71 0.04 -11.85
C VAL A 123 -40.11 0.45 -12.30
N ARG A 124 -40.30 1.73 -12.71
CA ARG A 124 -41.48 2.20 -13.44
C ARG A 124 -41.13 2.68 -14.86
N PRO A 125 -41.98 2.42 -15.86
CA PRO A 125 -41.71 2.76 -17.26
C PRO A 125 -42.15 4.21 -17.63
N PRO A 126 -41.58 4.81 -18.69
CA PRO A 126 -42.01 6.12 -19.20
C PRO A 126 -43.30 6.03 -20.05
N LEU A 127 -44.09 7.10 -20.04
CA LEU A 127 -45.29 7.27 -20.86
C LEU A 127 -44.99 7.87 -22.25
N GLN A 128 -45.98 7.74 -23.14
CA GLN A 128 -45.90 7.94 -24.59
C GLN A 128 -45.76 9.42 -25.04
N PRO A 129 -45.17 9.70 -26.21
CA PRO A 129 -45.36 10.95 -26.93
C PRO A 129 -46.72 10.97 -27.66
N GLN A 130 -47.43 12.10 -27.61
CA GLN A 130 -48.73 12.27 -28.25
C GLN A 130 -48.64 13.20 -29.48
N ASN A 131 -49.11 12.71 -30.63
CA ASN A 131 -49.09 13.43 -31.90
C ASN A 131 -49.96 14.70 -31.88
N ARG A 132 -49.53 15.72 -32.63
CA ARG A 132 -50.46 16.59 -33.37
C ARG A 132 -49.90 16.94 -34.75
N ASN A 133 -50.66 16.60 -35.78
CA ASN A 133 -50.35 16.90 -37.19
C ASN A 133 -50.51 18.39 -37.49
N GLU A 134 -49.75 18.88 -38.47
CA GLU A 134 -50.33 19.50 -39.67
C GLU A 134 -49.36 19.42 -40.85
N ALA A 135 -49.88 19.45 -42.09
CA ALA A 135 -49.14 19.00 -43.28
C ALA A 135 -49.39 19.89 -44.51
N VAL A 136 -48.33 20.21 -45.27
CA VAL A 136 -48.44 20.65 -46.68
C VAL A 136 -47.30 20.10 -47.55
N ASN A 137 -47.57 18.94 -48.15
CA ASN A 137 -47.46 18.58 -49.58
C ASN A 137 -46.39 19.20 -50.55
N ARG A 138 -45.96 18.35 -51.50
CA ARG A 138 -45.11 18.57 -52.72
C ARG A 138 -43.59 18.71 -52.46
N GLY A 139 -42.67 18.04 -53.17
CA GLY A 139 -42.80 16.99 -54.19
C GLY A 139 -41.48 16.78 -54.98
N PHE A 140 -41.35 15.64 -55.68
CA PHE A 140 -40.32 15.24 -56.67
C PHE A 140 -39.05 14.45 -56.27
N THR A 141 -38.89 13.35 -57.03
CA THR A 141 -37.68 12.67 -57.55
C THR A 141 -36.61 12.06 -56.64
N LYS A 142 -36.40 10.75 -56.84
CA LYS A 142 -35.11 10.07 -56.64
C LYS A 142 -34.03 10.71 -57.51
N ASP A 143 -32.82 10.90 -56.97
CA ASP A 143 -31.61 10.49 -57.68
C ASP A 143 -30.42 10.23 -56.74
N PHE A 144 -29.36 9.61 -57.26
CA PHE A 144 -28.20 9.11 -56.52
C PHE A 144 -27.31 10.22 -55.94
N GLY A 145 -26.88 10.05 -54.68
CA GLY A 145 -25.86 10.91 -54.08
C GLY A 145 -25.28 10.35 -52.79
N LYS A 146 -24.12 9.68 -52.86
CA LYS A 146 -23.34 9.29 -51.67
C LYS A 146 -22.88 10.54 -50.94
N LYS A 147 -23.36 10.78 -49.71
CA LYS A 147 -22.72 11.71 -48.77
C LYS A 147 -21.97 10.92 -47.70
N ALA A 148 -20.68 11.18 -47.60
CA ALA A 148 -19.83 10.66 -46.53
C ALA A 148 -20.16 11.33 -45.18
N PRO A 149 -19.87 10.67 -44.04
CA PRO A 149 -19.90 11.34 -42.75
C PRO A 149 -18.92 12.52 -42.69
N SER A 150 -19.24 13.49 -41.85
CA SER A 150 -18.44 14.68 -41.56
C SER A 150 -16.98 14.35 -41.24
N ALA A 151 -16.06 15.13 -41.83
CA ALA A 151 -14.63 14.97 -41.62
C ALA A 151 -14.24 15.23 -40.15
N MET A 152 -13.39 14.35 -39.59
CA MET A 152 -12.72 14.61 -38.32
C MET A 152 -11.61 15.66 -38.49
N PRO A 153 -11.18 16.36 -37.43
CA PRO A 153 -10.02 17.25 -37.47
C PRO A 153 -8.76 16.53 -37.94
N SER A 154 -7.99 17.19 -38.81
CA SER A 154 -6.77 16.62 -39.40
C SER A 154 -5.59 16.70 -38.42
N THR A 155 -5.10 15.55 -37.96
CA THR A 155 -3.87 15.48 -37.14
C THR A 155 -2.63 15.91 -37.96
N PRO A 156 -1.71 16.74 -37.41
CA PRO A 156 -0.44 17.05 -38.05
C PRO A 156 0.39 15.78 -38.29
N GLY A 157 0.77 15.50 -39.54
CA GLY A 157 1.60 14.35 -39.92
C GLY A 157 0.91 13.26 -40.74
N GLY A 158 -0.42 13.32 -40.90
CA GLY A 158 -1.17 12.53 -41.89
C GLY A 158 -1.48 11.07 -41.53
N SER A 159 -2.74 10.67 -41.72
CA SER A 159 -3.25 9.28 -41.72
C SER A 159 -3.15 8.43 -40.44
N SER A 160 -2.54 8.90 -39.36
CA SER A 160 -2.57 8.16 -38.09
C SER A 160 -3.93 8.31 -37.41
N LYS A 161 -4.69 7.21 -37.29
CA LYS A 161 -5.86 7.17 -36.40
C LYS A 161 -5.40 7.37 -34.96
N VAL A 162 -6.06 8.26 -34.22
CA VAL A 162 -5.89 8.36 -32.78
C VAL A 162 -6.42 7.07 -32.13
N VAL A 163 -5.66 6.51 -31.20
CA VAL A 163 -6.02 5.30 -30.45
C VAL A 163 -6.01 5.59 -28.95
N PRO A 164 -6.85 4.89 -28.15
CA PRO A 164 -6.83 5.02 -26.69
C PRO A 164 -5.58 4.38 -26.07
N ILE A 165 -5.05 4.98 -25.00
CA ILE A 165 -3.92 4.49 -24.19
C ILE A 165 -4.11 3.02 -23.79
N ALA A 166 -5.32 2.60 -23.39
CA ALA A 166 -5.62 1.23 -22.99
C ALA A 166 -5.50 0.19 -24.13
N SER A 167 -5.48 0.62 -25.40
CA SER A 167 -5.26 -0.25 -26.56
C SER A 167 -3.78 -0.42 -26.96
N LEU A 168 -2.90 0.40 -26.37
CA LEU A 168 -1.47 0.37 -26.67
C LEU A 168 -0.85 -0.97 -26.23
N ASN A 169 -0.04 -1.53 -27.13
CA ASN A 169 0.65 -2.80 -26.89
C ASN A 169 2.02 -2.78 -27.61
N PRO A 170 3.03 -3.52 -27.11
CA PRO A 170 4.39 -3.53 -27.69
C PRO A 170 4.50 -4.01 -29.15
N TYR A 171 3.46 -4.65 -29.70
CA TYR A 171 3.45 -5.19 -31.06
C TYR A 171 2.93 -4.20 -32.10
N GLN A 172 2.34 -3.08 -31.67
CA GLN A 172 1.84 -2.04 -32.56
C GLN A 172 2.85 -0.90 -32.70
N SER A 173 3.46 -0.80 -33.89
CA SER A 173 4.46 0.25 -34.22
C SER A 173 3.86 1.54 -34.81
N LYS A 174 2.58 1.50 -35.23
CA LYS A 174 1.85 2.65 -35.79
C LYS A 174 0.65 2.99 -34.90
N TRP A 175 0.80 4.05 -34.12
CA TRP A 175 -0.24 4.66 -33.30
C TRP A 175 0.08 6.13 -33.04
N THR A 176 -0.96 6.91 -32.78
CA THR A 176 -0.90 8.23 -32.15
C THR A 176 -1.93 8.25 -31.04
N ILE A 177 -1.59 8.78 -29.87
CA ILE A 177 -2.54 9.02 -28.78
C ILE A 177 -2.73 10.53 -28.59
N ARG A 178 -3.91 10.94 -28.12
CA ARG A 178 -4.22 12.31 -27.69
C ARG A 178 -4.36 12.28 -26.17
N ALA A 179 -3.41 12.84 -25.45
CA ALA A 179 -3.36 12.71 -23.99
C ALA A 179 -2.98 14.02 -23.30
N ARG A 180 -3.51 14.25 -22.10
CA ARG A 180 -3.14 15.38 -21.23
C ARG A 180 -1.99 14.98 -20.33
N VAL A 181 -1.00 15.85 -20.17
CA VAL A 181 0.10 15.62 -19.22
C VAL A 181 -0.39 15.91 -17.81
N THR A 182 -0.37 14.90 -16.93
CA THR A 182 -0.88 14.98 -15.56
C THR A 182 0.21 15.28 -14.54
N ASN A 183 1.41 14.74 -14.76
CA ASN A 183 2.58 14.95 -13.92
C ASN A 183 3.86 14.92 -14.78
N LYS A 184 4.92 15.61 -14.35
CA LYS A 184 6.22 15.69 -15.00
C LYS A 184 7.32 15.83 -13.94
N SER A 185 8.20 14.83 -13.84
CA SER A 185 9.32 14.85 -12.90
C SER A 185 10.40 15.85 -13.31
N SER A 186 11.19 16.32 -12.35
CA SER A 186 12.46 16.99 -12.62
C SER A 186 13.46 16.06 -13.35
N ILE A 187 14.49 16.67 -13.96
CA ILE A 187 15.56 15.94 -14.64
C ILE A 187 16.43 15.25 -13.58
N ARG A 188 16.60 13.93 -13.73
CA ARG A 188 17.50 13.12 -12.90
C ARG A 188 18.75 12.77 -13.68
N THR A 189 19.91 12.97 -13.08
CA THR A 189 21.20 12.50 -13.60
C THR A 189 21.63 11.21 -12.90
N TRP A 190 22.39 10.39 -13.63
CA TRP A 190 23.07 9.21 -13.10
C TRP A 190 24.47 9.13 -13.70
N SER A 191 25.39 8.53 -12.95
CA SER A 191 26.76 8.25 -13.35
C SER A 191 27.07 6.79 -13.04
N ASN A 192 27.63 6.05 -13.98
CA ASN A 192 28.14 4.70 -13.76
C ASN A 192 29.36 4.41 -14.64
N SER A 193 29.94 3.21 -14.51
CA SER A 193 31.14 2.80 -15.24
C SER A 193 31.00 2.72 -16.77
N ARG A 194 29.78 2.89 -17.31
CA ARG A 194 29.49 2.97 -18.76
C ARG A 194 29.22 4.40 -19.24
N GLY A 195 29.32 5.39 -18.36
CA GLY A 195 29.14 6.82 -18.65
C GLY A 195 28.11 7.50 -17.77
N ASP A 196 27.87 8.77 -18.08
CA ASP A 196 26.86 9.60 -17.43
C ASP A 196 25.62 9.73 -18.31
N GLY A 197 24.45 9.83 -17.68
CA GLY A 197 23.18 9.98 -18.38
C GLY A 197 22.17 10.78 -17.58
N LYS A 198 21.08 11.15 -18.27
CA LYS A 198 19.96 11.88 -17.69
C LYS A 198 18.63 11.33 -18.15
N LEU A 199 17.60 11.48 -17.34
CA LEU A 199 16.23 11.11 -17.68
C LEU A 199 15.22 12.06 -17.05
N PHE A 200 14.04 12.14 -17.64
CA PHE A 200 12.83 12.63 -16.97
C PHE A 200 11.69 11.66 -17.28
N SER A 201 10.68 11.63 -16.42
CA SER A 201 9.45 10.89 -16.66
C SER A 201 8.23 11.76 -16.44
N MET A 202 7.16 11.46 -17.15
CA MET A 202 5.88 12.13 -17.07
C MET A 202 4.75 11.12 -17.09
N GLU A 203 3.59 11.51 -16.60
CA GLU A 203 2.38 10.72 -16.64
C GLU A 203 1.38 11.45 -17.55
N ILE A 204 0.70 10.70 -18.42
CA ILE A 204 -0.28 11.24 -19.36
C ILE A 204 -1.57 10.43 -19.28
N VAL A 205 -2.72 11.10 -19.47
CA VAL A 205 -4.06 10.52 -19.36
C VAL A 205 -4.89 10.79 -20.61
N ASP A 206 -5.74 9.84 -20.97
CA ASP A 206 -6.84 10.00 -21.93
C ASP A 206 -8.15 9.40 -21.39
N GLU A 207 -9.19 9.33 -22.23
CA GLU A 207 -10.50 8.75 -21.90
C GLU A 207 -10.46 7.27 -21.44
N SER A 208 -9.36 6.56 -21.71
CA SER A 208 -9.23 5.12 -21.47
C SER A 208 -8.30 4.76 -20.31
N GLY A 209 -7.41 5.66 -19.91
CA GLY A 209 -6.53 5.45 -18.75
C GLY A 209 -5.26 6.30 -18.75
N GLU A 210 -4.36 5.95 -17.83
CA GLU A 210 -3.09 6.62 -17.61
C GLU A 210 -1.92 5.77 -18.13
N ILE A 211 -0.86 6.41 -18.62
CA ILE A 211 0.41 5.75 -18.94
C ILE A 211 1.60 6.63 -18.54
N ARG A 212 2.66 5.99 -18.05
CA ARG A 212 3.93 6.65 -17.78
C ARG A 212 4.80 6.68 -19.03
N VAL A 213 5.38 7.84 -19.30
CA VAL A 213 6.32 8.08 -20.40
C VAL A 213 7.67 8.53 -19.84
N THR A 214 8.77 7.99 -20.35
CA THR A 214 10.15 8.33 -19.91
C THR A 214 11.00 8.75 -21.11
N GLY A 215 11.69 9.89 -20.98
CA GLY A 215 12.71 10.36 -21.94
C GLY A 215 14.11 10.18 -21.36
N PHE A 216 15.06 9.72 -22.19
CA PHE A 216 16.46 9.51 -21.81
C PHE A 216 17.39 10.39 -22.66
N ASN A 217 18.46 10.88 -22.05
CA ASN A 217 19.57 11.61 -22.65
C ASN A 217 19.12 12.73 -23.61
N GLN A 218 19.26 12.53 -24.93
CA GLN A 218 18.90 13.53 -25.96
C GLN A 218 17.41 13.87 -25.95
N GLU A 219 16.54 12.92 -25.61
CA GLU A 219 15.10 13.16 -25.54
C GLU A 219 14.71 14.03 -24.32
N VAL A 220 15.58 14.13 -23.31
CA VAL A 220 15.42 15.12 -22.24
C VAL A 220 15.61 16.52 -22.81
N ASP A 221 16.70 16.75 -23.56
CA ASP A 221 17.00 18.08 -24.14
C ASP A 221 15.95 18.53 -25.16
N LYS A 222 15.43 17.58 -25.95
CA LYS A 222 14.44 17.82 -27.00
C LYS A 222 13.03 18.10 -26.45
N PHE A 223 12.57 17.35 -25.45
CA PHE A 223 11.17 17.40 -25.03
C PHE A 223 10.93 18.08 -23.68
N PHE A 224 11.93 18.16 -22.78
CA PHE A 224 11.68 18.68 -21.43
C PHE A 224 11.21 20.14 -21.41
N SER A 225 11.67 20.99 -22.32
CA SER A 225 11.21 22.39 -22.42
C SER A 225 9.85 22.55 -23.11
N LEU A 226 9.47 21.63 -24.00
CA LEU A 226 8.23 21.69 -24.79
C LEU A 226 6.99 21.15 -24.06
N ILE A 227 7.20 20.34 -23.03
CA ILE A 227 6.16 19.61 -22.32
C ILE A 227 5.79 20.33 -21.03
N GLU A 228 4.53 20.76 -20.94
CA GLU A 228 3.96 21.42 -19.76
C GLU A 228 2.83 20.57 -19.18
N VAL A 229 2.71 20.57 -17.85
CA VAL A 229 1.64 19.89 -17.12
C VAL A 229 0.30 20.61 -17.40
N GLY A 230 -0.78 19.84 -17.53
CA GLY A 230 -2.13 20.33 -17.83
C GLY A 230 -2.44 20.48 -19.32
N LYS A 231 -1.43 20.61 -20.19
CA LYS A 231 -1.63 20.72 -21.65
C LYS A 231 -1.87 19.35 -22.31
N VAL A 232 -2.61 19.37 -23.43
CA VAL A 232 -2.92 18.18 -24.25
C VAL A 232 -1.96 18.10 -25.42
N TYR A 233 -1.49 16.90 -25.72
CA TYR A 233 -0.54 16.63 -26.79
C TYR A 233 -0.93 15.39 -27.60
N TYR A 234 -0.62 15.43 -28.90
CA TYR A 234 -0.53 14.26 -29.75
C TYR A 234 0.85 13.62 -29.59
N VAL A 235 0.87 12.36 -29.18
CA VAL A 235 2.09 11.57 -28.95
C VAL A 235 2.11 10.40 -29.92
N SER A 236 3.19 10.24 -30.69
CA SER A 236 3.35 9.12 -31.63
C SER A 236 4.74 8.50 -31.57
N LYS A 237 4.85 7.24 -32.00
CA LYS A 237 6.13 6.52 -32.23
C LYS A 237 7.02 6.28 -30.99
N GLY A 238 6.43 6.22 -29.79
CA GLY A 238 7.14 5.76 -28.60
C GLY A 238 7.43 4.24 -28.61
N SER A 239 8.42 3.80 -27.83
CA SER A 239 8.67 2.38 -27.58
C SER A 239 7.94 1.94 -26.32
N LEU A 240 7.06 0.92 -26.42
CA LEU A 240 6.32 0.37 -25.28
C LEU A 240 7.06 -0.84 -24.67
N LYS A 241 7.15 -0.86 -23.35
CA LYS A 241 7.75 -1.93 -22.54
C LYS A 241 6.79 -2.31 -21.41
N ILE A 242 7.03 -3.45 -20.76
CA ILE A 242 6.30 -3.83 -19.55
C ILE A 242 6.67 -2.85 -18.44
N ALA A 243 5.66 -2.27 -17.78
CA ALA A 243 5.84 -1.26 -16.74
C ALA A 243 6.59 -1.83 -15.54
N ASN A 244 7.66 -1.16 -15.10
CA ASN A 244 8.32 -1.54 -13.87
C ASN A 244 7.58 -0.97 -12.65
N LYS A 245 6.63 -1.77 -12.13
CA LYS A 245 5.78 -1.43 -10.97
C LYS A 245 6.54 -1.20 -9.65
N GLN A 246 7.87 -1.36 -9.61
CA GLN A 246 8.70 -0.90 -8.50
C GLN A 246 8.91 0.62 -8.48
N TYR A 247 8.76 1.30 -9.62
CA TYR A 247 9.07 2.73 -9.79
C TYR A 247 7.87 3.60 -10.17
N THR A 248 6.71 3.00 -10.46
CA THR A 248 5.50 3.69 -10.93
C THR A 248 4.25 3.28 -10.14
N SER A 249 3.42 4.27 -9.80
CA SER A 249 2.10 4.13 -9.18
C SER A 249 0.96 3.94 -10.20
N VAL A 250 1.23 4.24 -11.48
CA VAL A 250 0.27 4.07 -12.58
C VAL A 250 -0.11 2.59 -12.72
N LYS A 251 -1.42 2.28 -12.73
CA LYS A 251 -1.96 0.90 -12.74
C LYS A 251 -1.69 0.12 -14.04
N ASN A 252 -1.34 0.82 -15.13
CA ASN A 252 -1.11 0.27 -16.47
C ASN A 252 0.04 -0.77 -16.49
N ASP A 253 -0.12 -1.82 -17.30
CA ASP A 253 0.89 -2.88 -17.46
C ASP A 253 2.03 -2.49 -18.41
N TYR A 254 1.89 -1.38 -19.14
CA TYR A 254 2.91 -0.87 -20.05
C TYR A 254 3.44 0.52 -19.67
N GLU A 255 4.72 0.73 -19.93
CA GLU A 255 5.40 2.03 -19.86
C GLU A 255 5.94 2.42 -21.24
N MET A 256 5.95 3.72 -21.54
CA MET A 256 6.41 4.26 -22.81
C MET A 256 7.80 4.89 -22.65
N THR A 257 8.70 4.64 -23.59
CA THR A 257 10.01 5.28 -23.71
C THR A 257 10.04 6.14 -24.97
N LEU A 258 10.41 7.41 -24.85
CA LEU A 258 10.65 8.29 -26.00
C LEU A 258 11.95 7.90 -26.70
N ASN A 259 11.97 8.08 -28.02
CA ASN A 259 13.10 7.81 -28.91
C ASN A 259 13.23 8.95 -29.94
N GLY A 260 14.28 8.94 -30.76
CA GLY A 260 14.54 10.03 -31.71
C GLY A 260 13.44 10.26 -32.75
N GLU A 261 12.67 9.21 -33.08
CA GLU A 261 11.50 9.27 -33.97
C GLU A 261 10.20 9.71 -33.30
N SER A 262 10.16 9.76 -31.96
CA SER A 262 8.97 10.13 -31.21
C SER A 262 8.56 11.57 -31.55
N THR A 263 7.25 11.80 -31.63
CA THR A 263 6.70 13.15 -31.82
C THR A 263 5.83 13.51 -30.63
N PHE A 264 5.89 14.77 -30.22
CA PHE A 264 5.13 15.33 -29.11
C PHE A 264 4.63 16.71 -29.57
N ILE A 265 3.39 16.78 -30.06
CA ILE A 265 2.84 17.94 -30.76
C ILE A 265 1.69 18.51 -29.92
N PRO A 266 1.68 19.81 -29.56
CA PRO A 266 0.57 20.41 -28.83
C PRO A 266 -0.78 20.23 -29.54
N CYS A 267 -1.84 20.03 -28.76
CA CYS A 267 -3.22 19.97 -29.22
C CYS A 267 -4.00 21.12 -28.58
N GLU A 268 -4.51 22.05 -29.40
CA GLU A 268 -5.27 23.21 -28.92
C GLU A 268 -6.70 22.82 -28.50
N ASP A 269 -7.27 21.77 -29.11
CA ASP A 269 -8.55 21.19 -28.70
C ASP A 269 -8.39 20.40 -27.39
N SER A 270 -8.79 21.00 -26.26
CA SER A 270 -8.63 20.42 -24.92
C SER A 270 -9.91 19.85 -24.28
N CYS A 271 -11.07 20.05 -24.92
CA CYS A 271 -12.40 19.93 -24.30
C CYS A 271 -12.80 18.52 -23.85
N ASP A 272 -12.33 17.46 -24.52
CA ASP A 272 -12.84 16.09 -24.32
C ASP A 272 -11.93 15.21 -23.45
N VAL A 273 -10.68 15.62 -23.23
CA VAL A 273 -9.70 14.79 -22.50
C VAL A 273 -9.92 14.93 -20.98
N PRO A 274 -10.06 13.82 -20.23
CA PRO A 274 -10.33 13.88 -18.80
C PRO A 274 -9.31 14.69 -17.99
N ILE A 275 -9.81 15.33 -16.93
CA ILE A 275 -8.98 15.81 -15.82
C ILE A 275 -8.54 14.58 -15.00
N VAL A 276 -7.40 14.67 -14.31
CA VAL A 276 -6.79 13.56 -13.55
C VAL A 276 -7.83 12.89 -12.63
N GLN A 277 -8.04 11.58 -12.81
CA GLN A 277 -8.87 10.81 -11.89
C GLN A 277 -8.06 10.46 -10.64
N CYS A 278 -8.52 10.94 -9.48
CA CYS A 278 -7.96 10.64 -8.16
C CYS A 278 -8.97 9.81 -7.37
N ASP A 279 -8.53 8.68 -6.82
CA ASP A 279 -9.37 7.74 -6.07
C ASP A 279 -9.22 8.02 -4.56
N PHE A 280 -9.77 9.17 -4.14
CA PHE A 280 -9.51 9.73 -2.80
C PHE A 280 -10.02 8.85 -1.67
N VAL A 281 -9.10 8.49 -0.76
CA VAL A 281 -9.39 7.80 0.49
C VAL A 281 -9.57 8.83 1.61
N SER A 282 -10.64 8.69 2.40
CA SER A 282 -10.86 9.48 3.62
C SER A 282 -9.68 9.35 4.57
N ILE A 283 -9.25 10.44 5.20
CA ILE A 283 -8.16 10.44 6.19
C ILE A 283 -8.51 9.48 7.33
N SER A 284 -9.78 9.41 7.74
CA SER A 284 -10.27 8.44 8.75
C SER A 284 -9.87 6.99 8.46
N ASP A 285 -9.83 6.61 7.19
CA ASP A 285 -9.75 5.21 6.76
C ASP A 285 -8.30 4.74 6.63
N LEU A 286 -7.33 5.66 6.70
CA LEU A 286 -5.90 5.38 6.66
C LEU A 286 -5.45 4.50 7.85
N GLU A 287 -6.15 4.56 8.99
CA GLU A 287 -5.92 3.65 10.13
C GLU A 287 -6.04 2.17 9.75
N ASN A 288 -6.97 1.84 8.84
CA ASN A 288 -7.32 0.47 8.45
C ASN A 288 -6.56 -0.03 7.20
N ARG A 289 -5.66 0.78 6.62
CA ARG A 289 -4.89 0.42 5.42
C ARG A 289 -3.53 -0.19 5.78
N ASP A 290 -3.02 -1.06 4.92
CA ASP A 290 -1.69 -1.66 5.14
C ASP A 290 -0.58 -0.62 5.03
N LYS A 291 0.48 -0.79 5.83
CA LYS A 291 1.73 -0.02 5.70
C LYS A 291 2.29 -0.15 4.28
N ASP A 292 2.93 0.92 3.79
CA ASP A 292 3.55 1.00 2.48
C ASP A 292 2.55 1.02 1.31
N ALA A 293 1.23 1.01 1.58
CA ALA A 293 0.19 1.23 0.58
C ALA A 293 0.31 2.61 -0.08
N ILE A 294 -0.08 2.66 -1.37
CA ILE A 294 -0.16 3.89 -2.15
C ILE A 294 -1.63 4.32 -2.19
N VAL A 295 -1.92 5.55 -1.76
CA VAL A 295 -3.27 6.10 -1.62
C VAL A 295 -3.34 7.51 -2.19
N ASP A 296 -4.50 7.89 -2.72
CA ASP A 296 -4.79 9.28 -3.07
C ASP A 296 -5.51 9.93 -1.88
N VAL A 297 -5.14 11.15 -1.51
CA VAL A 297 -5.80 11.89 -0.41
C VAL A 297 -6.05 13.35 -0.79
N ILE A 298 -7.05 13.96 -0.16
CA ILE A 298 -7.33 15.40 -0.27
C ILE A 298 -7.62 15.97 1.12
N GLY A 299 -7.05 17.13 1.43
CA GLY A 299 -7.17 17.76 2.73
C GLY A 299 -6.85 19.26 2.72
N VAL A 300 -7.42 20.01 3.66
CA VAL A 300 -7.04 21.39 3.96
C VAL A 300 -5.74 21.39 4.73
N CYS A 301 -4.78 22.22 4.33
CA CYS A 301 -3.54 22.38 5.09
C CYS A 301 -3.77 23.26 6.34
N LYS A 302 -3.92 22.64 7.52
CA LYS A 302 -4.11 23.36 8.80
C LYS A 302 -2.79 23.96 9.32
N GLY A 303 -1.64 23.39 8.96
CA GLY A 303 -0.33 23.89 9.38
C GLY A 303 0.84 23.31 8.59
N VAL A 304 1.95 24.06 8.59
CA VAL A 304 3.19 23.79 7.86
C VAL A 304 4.37 23.99 8.79
N GLU A 305 5.31 23.05 8.80
CA GLU A 305 6.59 23.20 9.50
C GLU A 305 7.65 23.90 8.64
N GLU A 306 8.67 24.46 9.28
CA GLU A 306 9.85 24.98 8.61
C GLU A 306 10.60 23.88 7.82
N ILE A 307 11.31 24.29 6.76
CA ILE A 307 12.11 23.35 5.96
C ILE A 307 13.29 22.87 6.81
N THR A 308 13.42 21.56 6.96
CA THR A 308 14.59 20.93 7.55
C THR A 308 15.43 20.27 6.46
N ARG A 309 16.75 20.48 6.49
CA ARG A 309 17.68 19.76 5.59
C ARG A 309 18.18 18.50 6.30
N LEU A 310 18.13 17.38 5.59
CA LEU A 310 18.56 16.08 6.11
C LEU A 310 19.61 15.46 5.18
N THR A 311 20.75 15.08 5.75
CA THR A 311 21.76 14.28 5.03
C THR A 311 21.31 12.83 5.00
N THR A 312 21.12 12.27 3.81
CA THR A 312 20.75 10.86 3.63
C THR A 312 21.90 9.92 4.01
N LYS A 313 21.59 8.63 4.21
CA LYS A 313 22.61 7.56 4.37
C LYS A 313 23.59 7.47 3.19
N THR A 314 23.25 8.04 2.04
CA THR A 314 24.08 8.14 0.83
C THR A 314 24.86 9.46 0.71
N ASN A 315 24.96 10.21 1.82
CA ASN A 315 25.68 11.48 1.94
C ASN A 315 25.19 12.58 0.98
N ARG A 316 23.89 12.58 0.64
CA ARG A 316 23.22 13.63 -0.14
C ARG A 316 22.32 14.46 0.77
N GLU A 317 22.38 15.78 0.67
CA GLU A 317 21.39 16.64 1.33
C GLU A 317 20.04 16.57 0.61
N VAL A 318 18.96 16.47 1.38
CA VAL A 318 17.58 16.52 0.89
C VAL A 318 16.75 17.42 1.81
N SER A 319 16.08 18.41 1.22
CA SER A 319 15.10 19.25 1.92
C SER A 319 13.85 18.45 2.27
N LYS A 320 13.36 18.59 3.50
CA LYS A 320 12.14 17.99 4.04
C LYS A 320 11.24 19.09 4.59
N ARG A 321 9.95 19.04 4.28
CA ARG A 321 8.92 19.89 4.89
C ARG A 321 7.74 19.03 5.35
N THR A 322 7.19 19.35 6.50
CA THR A 322 6.06 18.61 7.09
C THR A 322 4.79 19.46 6.97
N LEU A 323 3.68 18.85 6.57
CA LEU A 323 2.36 19.47 6.46
C LEU A 323 1.35 18.70 7.33
N ASN A 324 0.34 19.38 7.85
CA ASN A 324 -0.81 18.76 8.52
C ASN A 324 -2.06 18.96 7.68
N LEU A 325 -2.60 17.86 7.13
CA LEU A 325 -3.80 17.86 6.30
C LEU A 325 -5.03 17.39 7.09
N MET A 326 -6.16 18.08 6.91
CA MET A 326 -7.46 17.76 7.52
C MET A 326 -8.52 17.61 6.44
N ASP A 327 -9.38 16.58 6.55
CA ASP A 327 -10.51 16.39 5.65
C ASP A 327 -11.86 16.54 6.38
N MET A 328 -12.96 16.27 5.67
CA MET A 328 -14.31 16.33 6.23
C MET A 328 -14.58 15.35 7.38
N SER A 329 -13.70 14.37 7.64
CA SER A 329 -13.83 13.47 8.81
C SER A 329 -13.41 14.15 10.12
N GLY A 330 -12.77 15.34 10.04
CA GLY A 330 -12.21 16.03 11.19
C GLY A 330 -10.93 15.38 11.75
N LYS A 331 -10.41 14.32 11.12
CA LYS A 331 -9.09 13.78 11.45
C LYS A 331 -7.99 14.57 10.75
N VAL A 332 -6.81 14.60 11.36
CA VAL A 332 -5.60 15.25 10.82
C VAL A 332 -4.55 14.18 10.53
N VAL A 333 -3.89 14.23 9.38
CA VAL A 333 -2.72 13.39 9.07
C VAL A 333 -1.53 14.25 8.71
N THR A 334 -0.37 13.88 9.24
CA THR A 334 0.89 14.51 8.88
C THR A 334 1.41 13.94 7.56
N VAL A 335 1.76 14.83 6.63
CA VAL A 335 2.36 14.52 5.34
C VAL A 335 3.78 15.07 5.27
N THR A 336 4.73 14.24 4.84
CA THR A 336 6.09 14.70 4.54
C THR A 336 6.26 14.95 3.04
N LEU A 337 6.68 16.17 2.69
CA LEU A 337 7.19 16.55 1.37
C LEU A 337 8.73 16.47 1.36
N TRP A 338 9.30 16.28 0.16
CA TRP A 338 10.74 16.15 -0.06
C TRP A 338 11.22 16.95 -1.28
N GLY A 339 12.47 17.43 -1.25
CA GLY A 339 13.13 18.10 -2.37
C GLY A 339 12.47 19.42 -2.78
N GLU A 340 12.34 19.67 -4.09
CA GLU A 340 11.77 20.92 -4.62
C GLU A 340 10.33 21.16 -4.14
N GLU A 341 9.51 20.10 -3.98
CA GLU A 341 8.14 20.23 -3.44
C GLU A 341 8.18 20.72 -1.99
N ALA A 342 9.15 20.27 -1.19
CA ALA A 342 9.33 20.77 0.17
C ALA A 342 9.77 22.24 0.20
N GLU A 343 10.47 22.73 -0.81
CA GLU A 343 10.98 24.11 -0.88
C GLU A 343 9.93 25.09 -1.44
N LYS A 344 9.26 24.72 -2.53
CA LYS A 344 8.31 25.55 -3.28
C LYS A 344 6.91 25.59 -2.70
N PHE A 345 6.55 24.66 -1.81
CA PHE A 345 5.23 24.64 -1.18
C PHE A 345 4.97 25.93 -0.38
N ASP A 346 3.86 26.60 -0.69
CA ASP A 346 3.29 27.66 0.14
C ASP A 346 2.02 27.14 0.83
N GLY A 347 1.99 27.27 2.16
CA GLY A 347 0.82 26.95 2.99
C GLY A 347 0.00 28.16 3.39
N SER A 348 0.33 29.36 2.89
CA SER A 348 -0.41 30.58 3.18
C SER A 348 -1.88 30.44 2.74
N GLY A 349 -2.80 30.99 3.55
CA GLY A 349 -4.24 30.91 3.26
C GLY A 349 -4.89 29.53 3.45
N GLN A 350 -4.20 28.55 4.06
CA GLN A 350 -4.72 27.20 4.33
C GLN A 350 -5.27 26.52 3.06
N PRO A 351 -4.42 26.25 2.06
CA PRO A 351 -4.86 25.75 0.76
C PRO A 351 -5.47 24.36 0.86
N ILE A 352 -6.31 24.02 -0.12
CA ILE A 352 -6.69 22.65 -0.39
C ILE A 352 -5.52 21.95 -1.07
N VAL A 353 -5.10 20.81 -0.53
CA VAL A 353 -4.00 20.00 -1.04
C VAL A 353 -4.54 18.63 -1.41
N ALA A 354 -4.45 18.27 -2.68
CA ALA A 354 -4.67 16.92 -3.15
C ALA A 354 -3.33 16.26 -3.46
N ILE A 355 -3.16 15.00 -3.04
CA ILE A 355 -1.94 14.22 -3.24
C ILE A 355 -2.33 12.90 -3.87
N LYS A 356 -2.04 12.74 -5.16
CA LYS A 356 -2.17 11.46 -5.86
C LYS A 356 -0.94 10.60 -5.58
N GLY A 357 -1.14 9.33 -5.25
CA GLY A 357 -0.06 8.36 -5.03
C GLY A 357 0.79 8.62 -3.80
N ALA A 358 0.23 9.12 -2.70
CA ALA A 358 0.92 9.29 -1.42
C ALA A 358 1.23 7.91 -0.81
N LYS A 359 2.43 7.75 -0.21
CA LYS A 359 2.81 6.49 0.44
C LYS A 359 2.45 6.51 1.93
N LEU A 360 1.68 5.52 2.39
CA LEU A 360 1.31 5.35 3.79
C LEU A 360 2.47 4.78 4.62
N SER A 361 2.68 5.37 5.80
CA SER A 361 3.74 5.07 6.76
C SER A 361 3.16 4.96 8.17
N ASP A 362 3.79 4.13 9.01
CA ASP A 362 3.40 3.98 10.42
C ASP A 362 4.18 4.94 11.36
N PHE A 363 4.90 5.90 10.77
CA PHE A 363 5.67 6.86 11.56
C PHE A 363 4.71 7.78 12.33
N GLY A 364 4.75 7.69 13.66
CA GLY A 364 3.90 8.46 14.56
C GLY A 364 2.45 7.98 14.66
N GLY A 365 2.14 6.72 14.30
CA GLY A 365 0.76 6.25 14.19
C GLY A 365 0.46 5.96 12.73
N ARG A 366 -0.24 6.87 12.03
CA ARG A 366 -0.28 6.91 10.56
C ARG A 366 0.19 8.27 10.05
N SER A 367 1.04 8.25 9.04
CA SER A 367 1.50 9.44 8.32
C SER A 367 1.69 9.13 6.83
N LEU A 368 1.71 10.17 6.00
CA LEU A 368 1.91 10.05 4.56
C LEU A 368 3.27 10.61 4.15
N SER A 369 3.87 10.02 3.11
CA SER A 369 5.04 10.57 2.44
C SER A 369 4.73 10.79 0.97
N ALA A 370 4.74 12.04 0.54
CA ALA A 370 4.70 12.37 -0.89
C ALA A 370 6.05 11.94 -1.50
N SER A 371 6.02 10.84 -2.25
CA SER A 371 7.20 10.28 -2.90
C SER A 371 7.42 10.99 -4.23
N PHE A 372 8.55 10.70 -4.90
CA PHE A 372 8.84 11.26 -6.23
C PHE A 372 7.87 10.81 -7.35
N SER A 373 7.04 9.80 -7.06
CA SER A 373 5.94 9.31 -7.91
C SER A 373 4.57 9.85 -7.46
N SER A 374 4.52 10.65 -6.40
CA SER A 374 3.29 11.32 -5.97
C SER A 374 3.11 12.61 -6.78
N THR A 375 1.85 12.98 -7.04
CA THR A 375 1.51 14.27 -7.66
C THR A 375 0.89 15.17 -6.60
N LEU A 376 1.51 16.31 -6.32
CA LEU A 376 1.00 17.32 -5.40
C LEU A 376 0.21 18.37 -6.20
N MET A 377 -1.03 18.65 -5.78
CA MET A 377 -1.89 19.65 -6.41
C MET A 377 -2.41 20.61 -5.35
N ILE A 378 -2.20 21.91 -5.57
CA ILE A 378 -2.60 22.99 -4.65
C ILE A 378 -3.81 23.70 -5.27
N ASN A 379 -4.91 23.79 -4.50
CA ASN A 379 -6.21 24.31 -4.93
C ASN A 379 -6.68 23.79 -6.31
N PRO A 380 -6.75 22.47 -6.52
CA PRO A 380 -7.18 21.91 -7.80
C PRO A 380 -8.65 22.25 -8.12
N ASP A 381 -8.93 22.53 -9.39
CA ASP A 381 -10.29 22.72 -9.93
C ASP A 381 -10.99 21.36 -10.08
N ILE A 382 -11.48 20.84 -8.95
CA ILE A 382 -12.23 19.57 -8.85
C ILE A 382 -13.37 19.71 -7.82
N PRO A 383 -14.51 19.02 -8.01
CA PRO A 383 -15.67 19.13 -7.12
C PRO A 383 -15.36 18.87 -5.64
N GLU A 384 -14.48 17.92 -5.36
CA GLU A 384 -14.05 17.54 -4.01
C GLU A 384 -13.33 18.68 -3.29
N ALA A 385 -12.53 19.46 -4.02
CA ALA A 385 -11.79 20.60 -3.47
C ALA A 385 -12.73 21.75 -3.10
N TYR A 386 -13.70 22.08 -3.97
CA TYR A 386 -14.73 23.07 -3.68
C TYR A 386 -15.60 22.67 -2.49
N LYS A 387 -16.00 21.40 -2.43
CA LYS A 387 -16.77 20.84 -1.30
C LYS A 387 -15.99 20.94 0.02
N LEU A 388 -14.70 20.60 0.00
CA LEU A 388 -13.85 20.65 1.19
C LEU A 388 -13.57 22.10 1.66
N ARG A 389 -13.32 23.02 0.72
CA ARG A 389 -13.19 24.46 1.01
C ARG A 389 -14.43 25.01 1.69
N GLY A 390 -15.61 24.82 1.09
CA GLY A 390 -16.88 25.30 1.64
C GLY A 390 -17.24 24.69 3.00
N TRP A 391 -16.89 23.42 3.25
CA TRP A 391 -17.02 22.81 4.56
C TRP A 391 -16.09 23.45 5.61
N TYR A 392 -14.83 23.69 5.24
CA TYR A 392 -13.83 24.25 6.16
C TYR A 392 -14.16 25.70 6.55
N ASP A 393 -14.53 26.52 5.57
CA ASP A 393 -14.92 27.93 5.79
C ASP A 393 -16.15 28.05 6.69
N LYS A 394 -17.10 27.12 6.58
CA LYS A 394 -18.33 27.14 7.37
C LYS A 394 -18.17 26.58 8.79
N GLU A 395 -17.52 25.43 8.93
CA GLU A 395 -17.53 24.63 10.17
C GLU A 395 -16.14 24.04 10.50
N GLY A 396 -15.39 23.55 9.51
CA GLY A 396 -14.14 22.82 9.73
C GLY A 396 -13.00 23.62 10.38
N HIS A 397 -12.94 24.95 10.17
CA HIS A 397 -11.93 25.81 10.78
C HIS A 397 -11.99 25.85 12.32
N ALA A 398 -13.18 25.63 12.90
CA ALA A 398 -13.40 25.62 14.35
C ALA A 398 -13.10 24.26 15.00
N ILE A 399 -12.75 23.23 14.20
CA ILE A 399 -12.51 21.87 14.70
C ILE A 399 -11.03 21.70 15.07
N ASP A 400 -10.78 21.40 16.34
CA ASP A 400 -9.51 20.81 16.77
C ASP A 400 -9.50 19.32 16.49
N GLY A 401 -9.17 19.03 15.22
CA GLY A 401 -9.22 17.69 14.68
C GLY A 401 -8.27 16.70 15.35
N GLN A 402 -8.73 15.45 15.42
CA GLN A 402 -8.00 14.36 16.04
C GLN A 402 -6.84 13.92 15.13
N SER A 403 -5.60 14.09 15.59
CA SER A 403 -4.44 13.70 14.80
C SER A 403 -4.24 12.17 14.78
N LEU A 404 -4.11 11.63 13.57
CA LEU A 404 -3.64 10.27 13.29
C LEU A 404 -2.13 10.13 13.44
N THR A 405 -1.43 11.26 13.43
CA THR A 405 0.01 11.32 13.66
C THR A 405 0.27 11.97 15.03
N GLU A 406 0.78 11.22 15.99
CA GLU A 406 1.19 11.72 17.30
C GLU A 406 2.47 12.56 17.21
N MET A 407 2.33 13.82 16.80
CA MET A 407 3.39 14.83 16.92
C MET A 407 3.38 15.42 18.34
N LYS A 408 3.85 14.65 19.32
CA LYS A 408 4.21 15.18 20.65
C LYS A 408 5.61 14.75 21.07
N GLY A 409 6.46 15.74 21.28
CA GLY A 409 7.66 15.58 22.10
C GLY A 409 7.25 15.43 23.56
N GLY A 410 7.47 14.23 24.12
CA GLY A 410 7.15 13.92 25.51
C GLY A 410 6.44 12.57 25.66
N SER A 411 7.14 11.62 26.28
CA SER A 411 6.64 10.37 26.88
C SER A 411 5.52 9.57 26.16
N GLY A 412 5.87 8.38 25.64
CA GLY A 412 4.90 7.27 25.59
C GLY A 412 4.32 6.79 24.25
N GLY A 413 4.78 7.28 23.08
CA GLY A 413 4.14 6.97 21.78
C GLY A 413 5.05 6.55 20.61
N GLY A 414 6.29 6.10 20.85
CA GLY A 414 7.24 5.93 19.73
C GLY A 414 7.03 4.63 18.92
N ASN A 415 7.03 4.77 17.59
CA ASN A 415 7.38 3.78 16.55
C ASN A 415 8.01 2.47 17.08
N THR A 416 7.31 1.33 16.98
CA THR A 416 7.86 0.02 17.35
C THR A 416 8.84 -0.47 16.28
N ASN A 417 10.11 -0.08 16.41
CA ASN A 417 11.21 -0.62 15.61
C ASN A 417 11.48 -2.07 16.08
N TRP A 418 10.76 -3.02 15.49
CA TRP A 418 10.85 -4.42 15.90
C TRP A 418 12.16 -5.07 15.44
N LYS A 419 12.89 -5.68 16.37
CA LYS A 419 14.19 -6.33 16.15
C LYS A 419 14.30 -7.63 16.96
N THR A 420 15.08 -8.58 16.47
CA THR A 420 15.60 -9.69 17.29
C THR A 420 16.77 -9.18 18.14
N LEU A 421 17.13 -9.91 19.20
CA LEU A 421 18.30 -9.59 20.02
C LEU A 421 19.61 -9.74 19.24
N SER A 422 19.67 -10.64 18.24
CA SER A 422 20.79 -10.69 17.30
C SER A 422 20.87 -9.44 16.42
N ASP A 423 19.76 -8.97 15.83
CA ASP A 423 19.77 -7.78 14.97
C ASP A 423 20.29 -6.54 15.72
N VAL A 424 19.90 -6.39 16.99
CA VAL A 424 20.35 -5.29 17.86
C VAL A 424 21.87 -5.25 17.99
N LYS A 425 22.53 -6.42 18.06
CA LYS A 425 23.99 -6.52 18.13
C LYS A 425 24.63 -6.36 16.75
N THR A 426 24.10 -7.02 15.71
CA THR A 426 24.65 -6.99 14.34
C THR A 426 24.54 -5.60 13.69
N GLU A 427 23.47 -4.85 13.98
CA GLU A 427 23.30 -3.46 13.50
C GLU A 427 23.98 -2.43 14.43
N HIS A 428 24.68 -2.87 15.48
CA HIS A 428 25.40 -2.02 16.44
C HIS A 428 24.53 -0.90 17.06
N LEU A 429 23.26 -1.19 17.40
CA LEU A 429 22.38 -0.20 18.02
C LEU A 429 22.96 0.35 19.33
N GLY A 430 22.80 1.65 19.55
CA GLY A 430 23.27 2.38 20.73
C GLY A 430 24.72 2.87 20.65
N HIS A 431 25.47 2.59 19.58
CA HIS A 431 26.84 3.11 19.40
C HIS A 431 26.90 4.54 18.83
N GLY A 432 25.78 5.08 18.33
CA GLY A 432 25.70 6.47 17.90
C GLY A 432 25.56 7.46 19.08
N ASP A 433 25.72 8.75 18.80
CA ASP A 433 25.58 9.83 19.81
C ASP A 433 24.19 9.82 20.49
N LYS A 434 23.17 9.40 19.73
CA LYS A 434 21.78 9.28 20.18
C LYS A 434 21.47 7.85 20.58
N ALA A 435 20.65 7.70 21.61
CA ALA A 435 20.16 6.39 22.05
C ALA A 435 19.17 5.81 21.04
N ASP A 436 19.32 4.53 20.72
CA ASP A 436 18.41 3.79 19.85
C ASP A 436 17.30 3.13 20.66
N TYR A 437 16.16 2.91 20.01
CA TYR A 437 14.98 2.29 20.59
C TYR A 437 14.53 1.13 19.70
N TYR A 438 14.18 0.01 20.32
CA TYR A 438 13.63 -1.15 19.63
C TYR A 438 12.54 -1.84 20.47
N THR A 439 11.80 -2.72 19.80
CA THR A 439 10.81 -3.61 20.42
C THR A 439 11.20 -5.04 20.09
N CYS A 440 11.24 -5.93 21.09
CA CYS A 440 11.45 -7.36 20.87
C CYS A 440 10.42 -8.16 21.67
N ILE A 441 10.22 -9.42 21.27
CA ILE A 441 9.61 -10.43 22.13
C ILE A 441 10.74 -11.31 22.62
N ALA A 442 10.84 -11.47 23.93
CA ALA A 442 11.87 -12.27 24.57
C ALA A 442 11.31 -12.94 25.83
N THR A 443 11.96 -14.01 26.25
CA THR A 443 11.68 -14.75 27.48
C THR A 443 12.71 -14.40 28.53
N ILE A 444 12.27 -14.20 29.77
CA ILE A 444 13.18 -13.98 30.90
C ILE A 444 13.87 -15.30 31.23
N VAL A 445 15.18 -15.37 31.06
CA VAL A 445 15.99 -16.56 31.37
C VAL A 445 16.49 -16.53 32.81
N TYR A 446 16.79 -15.34 33.33
CA TYR A 446 17.34 -15.18 34.67
C TYR A 446 17.13 -13.76 35.22
N LEU A 447 16.90 -13.65 36.54
CA LEU A 447 16.73 -12.41 37.28
C LEU A 447 17.76 -12.32 38.41
N ARG A 448 18.47 -11.19 38.54
CA ARG A 448 19.34 -10.92 39.70
C ARG A 448 18.52 -10.39 40.87
N LYS A 449 18.48 -11.14 41.98
CA LYS A 449 17.65 -10.83 43.17
C LYS A 449 18.40 -10.02 44.23
N GLU A 450 19.73 -10.08 44.27
CA GLU A 450 20.56 -9.59 45.39
C GLU A 450 20.44 -8.08 45.57
N ASN A 451 20.52 -7.35 44.45
CA ASN A 451 20.55 -5.88 44.38
C ASN A 451 19.32 -5.30 43.66
N CYS A 452 18.22 -6.06 43.55
CA CYS A 452 17.02 -5.61 42.84
C CYS A 452 16.26 -4.48 43.56
N LEU A 453 16.41 -4.36 44.88
CA LEU A 453 15.72 -3.41 45.74
C LEU A 453 16.71 -2.42 46.38
N TYR A 454 16.31 -1.15 46.46
CA TYR A 454 17.05 -0.13 47.20
C TYR A 454 16.13 0.81 47.99
N GLN A 455 16.62 1.30 49.12
CA GLN A 455 15.98 2.33 49.92
C GLN A 455 16.16 3.69 49.21
N ALA A 456 15.06 4.35 48.84
CA ALA A 456 15.04 5.60 48.12
C ALA A 456 14.43 6.74 48.94
N CYS A 457 14.78 7.98 48.58
CA CYS A 457 14.28 9.20 49.22
C CYS A 457 12.74 9.27 49.17
N PRO A 458 12.05 9.55 50.30
CA PRO A 458 10.58 9.58 50.35
C PRO A 458 9.96 10.80 49.63
N SER A 459 10.74 11.84 49.31
CA SER A 459 10.25 13.01 48.57
C SER A 459 9.67 12.62 47.19
N GLN A 460 8.62 13.31 46.73
CA GLN A 460 7.91 12.98 45.48
C GLN A 460 8.86 12.94 44.26
N ASP A 461 9.60 14.02 44.01
CA ASP A 461 10.49 14.15 42.84
C ASP A 461 11.94 13.64 43.04
N CYS A 462 12.14 12.79 44.07
CA CYS A 462 13.44 12.19 44.32
C CYS A 462 13.38 10.66 44.36
N ASN A 463 14.23 10.03 43.53
CA ASN A 463 14.38 8.58 43.44
C ASN A 463 15.82 8.13 43.74
N LYS A 464 16.67 9.01 44.30
CA LYS A 464 18.03 8.68 44.71
C LYS A 464 18.02 7.78 45.94
N LYS A 465 19.01 6.89 46.01
CA LYS A 465 19.27 6.04 47.19
C LYS A 465 19.54 6.93 48.41
N VAL A 466 19.06 6.50 49.57
CA VAL A 466 19.39 7.12 50.87
C VAL A 466 20.51 6.37 51.57
N VAL A 467 21.23 7.06 52.45
CA VAL A 467 22.24 6.49 53.35
C VAL A 467 21.65 6.47 54.75
N ASP A 468 21.63 5.29 55.37
CA ASP A 468 21.28 5.12 56.78
C ASP A 468 22.38 5.73 57.67
N GLN A 469 22.00 6.64 58.57
CA GLN A 469 22.91 7.31 59.50
C GLN A 469 23.08 6.56 60.83
N GLN A 470 22.49 5.36 60.98
CA GLN A 470 22.53 4.51 62.18
C GLN A 470 21.92 5.15 63.44
N ASN A 471 21.24 6.28 63.29
CA ASN A 471 20.54 7.03 64.34
C ASN A 471 19.01 7.01 64.15
N GLY A 472 18.50 6.16 63.25
CA GLY A 472 17.09 6.11 62.86
C GLY A 472 16.69 7.07 61.73
N MET A 473 17.63 7.85 61.18
CA MET A 473 17.41 8.78 60.09
C MET A 473 18.14 8.37 58.80
N PHE A 474 17.51 8.65 57.66
CA PHE A 474 18.00 8.34 56.32
C PHE A 474 18.32 9.64 55.58
N ARG A 475 19.60 9.84 55.21
CA ARG A 475 20.05 11.04 54.49
C ARG A 475 19.97 10.85 52.98
N CYS A 476 19.41 11.84 52.28
CA CYS A 476 19.44 11.91 50.82
C CYS A 476 20.37 13.03 50.34
N GLU A 477 21.51 12.67 49.75
CA GLU A 477 22.50 13.64 49.24
C GLU A 477 21.94 14.59 48.18
N LYS A 478 21.03 14.13 47.29
CA LYS A 478 20.43 14.99 46.25
C LYS A 478 19.51 16.06 46.84
N CYS A 479 18.84 15.76 47.95
CA CYS A 479 17.90 16.68 48.59
C CYS A 479 18.53 17.47 49.75
N ASP A 480 19.76 17.11 50.11
CA ASP A 480 20.46 17.46 51.35
C ASP A 480 19.56 17.50 52.59
N LYS A 481 18.79 16.41 52.76
CA LYS A 481 17.76 16.27 53.80
C LYS A 481 17.80 14.88 54.42
N GLU A 482 17.40 14.84 55.68
CA GLU A 482 17.26 13.63 56.49
C GLU A 482 15.78 13.33 56.74
N PHE A 483 15.43 12.05 56.69
CA PHE A 483 14.06 11.57 56.79
C PHE A 483 13.98 10.42 57.80
N PRO A 484 12.91 10.31 58.62
CA PRO A 484 12.72 9.18 59.52
C PRO A 484 12.26 7.90 58.80
N ASN A 485 12.12 7.94 57.47
CA ASN A 485 11.64 6.84 56.65
C ASN A 485 12.24 6.88 55.23
N PHE A 486 12.01 5.80 54.47
CA PHE A 486 12.40 5.66 53.07
C PHE A 486 11.26 4.99 52.29
N LYS A 487 11.35 5.00 50.95
CA LYS A 487 10.49 4.20 50.06
C LYS A 487 11.33 3.14 49.36
N TYR A 488 10.89 1.88 49.36
CA TYR A 488 11.53 0.83 48.57
C TYR A 488 11.30 1.08 47.07
N ARG A 489 12.35 0.91 46.25
CA ARG A 489 12.28 1.00 44.79
C ARG A 489 13.04 -0.13 44.11
N LEU A 490 12.60 -0.50 42.91
CA LEU A 490 13.18 -1.57 42.10
C LEU A 490 14.15 -1.05 41.02
N ILE A 491 15.28 -1.75 40.89
CA ILE A 491 16.23 -1.74 39.77
C ILE A 491 16.54 -3.20 39.44
N LEU A 492 15.62 -3.84 38.72
CA LEU A 492 15.74 -5.26 38.37
C LEU A 492 16.71 -5.42 37.20
N SER A 493 17.68 -6.32 37.34
CA SER A 493 18.58 -6.71 36.26
C SER A 493 18.19 -8.09 35.76
N ALA A 494 17.73 -8.15 34.51
CA ALA A 494 17.21 -9.35 33.88
C ALA A 494 18.09 -9.76 32.69
N ASN A 495 18.28 -11.06 32.49
CA ASN A 495 18.74 -11.62 31.23
C ASN A 495 17.51 -12.09 30.45
N ILE A 496 17.30 -11.50 29.27
CA ILE A 496 16.23 -11.88 28.35
C ILE A 496 16.85 -12.56 27.12
N ALA A 497 16.17 -13.58 26.58
CA ALA A 497 16.59 -14.27 25.36
C ALA A 497 15.45 -14.43 24.38
N ASP A 498 15.77 -14.42 23.09
CA ASP A 498 14.88 -14.87 22.02
C ASP A 498 15.46 -16.14 21.37
N TYR A 499 15.02 -16.47 20.16
CA TYR A 499 15.48 -17.67 19.46
C TYR A 499 16.92 -17.54 18.91
N ALA A 500 17.49 -16.33 18.87
CA ALA A 500 18.74 -16.03 18.19
C ALA A 500 19.85 -15.61 19.17
N ASP A 501 19.53 -14.85 20.22
CA ASP A 501 20.53 -14.37 21.18
C ASP A 501 19.91 -14.02 22.56
N ASN A 502 20.78 -13.66 23.52
CA ASN A 502 20.38 -13.10 24.81
C ASN A 502 20.98 -11.71 25.06
N GLN A 503 20.36 -10.95 25.96
CA GLN A 503 20.76 -9.60 26.34
C GLN A 503 20.46 -9.34 27.82
N TRP A 504 21.42 -8.73 28.53
CA TRP A 504 21.17 -8.17 29.85
C TRP A 504 20.48 -6.82 29.74
N VAL A 505 19.38 -6.65 30.46
CA VAL A 505 18.57 -5.42 30.48
C VAL A 505 18.35 -4.93 31.92
N THR A 506 18.16 -3.63 32.07
CA THR A 506 17.79 -2.99 33.35
C THR A 506 16.33 -2.54 33.29
N CYS A 507 15.51 -3.03 34.22
CA CYS A 507 14.11 -2.65 34.39
C CYS A 507 13.98 -1.78 35.66
N PHE A 508 13.52 -0.54 35.52
CA PHE A 508 13.17 0.32 36.65
C PHE A 508 11.74 0.04 37.13
N GLN A 509 11.44 0.44 38.37
CA GLN A 509 10.12 0.43 39.04
C GLN A 509 8.97 -0.17 38.22
N GLU A 510 8.29 0.61 37.37
CA GLU A 510 7.09 0.21 36.63
C GLU A 510 7.30 -1.07 35.80
N SER A 511 8.38 -1.13 35.00
CA SER A 511 8.77 -2.30 34.21
C SER A 511 9.14 -3.50 35.08
N ALA A 512 9.69 -3.28 36.28
CA ALA A 512 10.07 -4.35 37.20
C ALA A 512 8.86 -4.92 37.97
N GLU A 513 7.93 -4.06 38.42
CA GLU A 513 6.66 -4.45 39.06
C GLU A 513 5.77 -5.20 38.06
N ALA A 514 5.75 -4.78 36.79
CA ALA A 514 5.04 -5.48 35.72
C ALA A 514 5.60 -6.90 35.44
N ILE A 515 6.91 -7.12 35.62
CA ILE A 515 7.56 -8.43 35.47
C ILE A 515 7.31 -9.32 36.69
N LEU A 516 7.44 -8.77 37.89
CA LEU A 516 7.34 -9.53 39.15
C LEU A 516 5.89 -9.71 39.63
N GLY A 517 4.92 -9.00 39.06
CA GLY A 517 3.51 -9.02 39.46
C GLY A 517 3.25 -8.44 40.86
N GLN A 518 4.25 -7.82 41.49
CA GLN A 518 4.23 -7.35 42.87
C GLN A 518 4.90 -5.98 42.99
N ASN A 519 4.39 -5.15 43.92
CA ASN A 519 4.93 -3.80 44.15
C ASN A 519 6.20 -3.82 45.02
N ALA A 520 7.06 -2.82 44.84
CA ALA A 520 8.35 -2.74 45.53
C ALA A 520 8.25 -2.62 47.05
N ALA A 521 7.17 -2.05 47.60
CA ALA A 521 6.97 -1.91 49.03
C ALA A 521 6.69 -3.27 49.70
N TYR A 522 5.82 -4.06 49.09
CA TYR A 522 5.54 -5.43 49.50
C TYR A 522 6.77 -6.32 49.37
N LEU A 523 7.48 -6.26 48.24
CA LEU A 523 8.72 -7.04 48.04
C LEU A 523 9.83 -6.69 49.04
N GLY A 524 9.93 -5.41 49.43
CA GLY A 524 10.86 -4.99 50.49
C GLY A 524 10.48 -5.56 51.87
N GLN A 525 9.20 -5.51 52.24
CA GLN A 525 8.72 -6.17 53.46
C GLN A 525 8.93 -7.69 53.43
N LEU A 526 8.70 -8.33 52.28
CA LEU A 526 8.89 -9.77 52.11
C LEU A 526 10.36 -10.17 52.27
N LYS A 527 11.29 -9.38 51.72
CA LYS A 527 12.73 -9.61 51.88
C LYS A 527 13.17 -9.64 53.35
N ASP A 528 12.59 -8.78 54.17
CA ASP A 528 12.95 -8.66 55.59
C ASP A 528 12.19 -9.66 56.51
N SER A 529 11.05 -10.22 56.05
CA SER A 529 10.15 -11.05 56.88
C SER A 529 10.01 -12.52 56.44
N ASN A 530 10.18 -12.83 55.15
CA ASN A 530 10.01 -14.16 54.59
C ASN A 530 10.82 -14.32 53.27
N GLU A 531 12.11 -14.61 53.40
CA GLU A 531 13.03 -14.78 52.27
C GLU A 531 12.60 -15.91 51.31
N ALA A 532 11.95 -16.97 51.80
CA ALA A 532 11.48 -18.06 50.96
C ALA A 532 10.35 -17.62 50.00
N ALA A 533 9.38 -16.85 50.52
CA ALA A 533 8.33 -16.26 49.69
C ALA A 533 8.86 -15.17 48.74
N PHE A 534 9.91 -14.45 49.15
CA PHE A 534 10.61 -13.51 48.26
C PHE A 534 11.23 -14.25 47.07
N ASP A 535 11.97 -15.32 47.32
CA ASP A 535 12.57 -16.16 46.26
C ASP A 535 11.53 -16.78 45.32
N GLU A 536 10.37 -17.20 45.85
CA GLU A 536 9.28 -17.75 45.05
C GLU A 536 8.79 -16.76 43.97
N VAL A 537 8.66 -15.46 44.29
CA VAL A 537 8.24 -14.46 43.30
C VAL A 537 9.24 -14.36 42.12
N PHE A 538 10.55 -14.45 42.39
CA PHE A 538 11.55 -14.44 41.32
C PHE A 538 11.54 -15.74 40.52
N GLN A 539 11.25 -16.89 41.14
CA GLN A 539 11.07 -18.15 40.43
C GLN A 539 9.83 -18.13 39.52
N GLN A 540 8.70 -17.65 40.01
CA GLN A 540 7.46 -17.51 39.24
C GLN A 540 7.60 -16.50 38.06
N ALA A 541 8.45 -15.48 38.20
CA ALA A 541 8.70 -14.49 37.15
C ALA A 541 9.65 -14.99 36.02
N ASN A 542 10.52 -15.98 36.29
CA ASN A 542 11.39 -16.58 35.27
C ASN A 542 10.58 -17.35 34.22
N PHE A 543 11.16 -17.54 33.03
CA PHE A 543 10.59 -18.22 31.87
C PHE A 543 9.28 -17.64 31.30
N ASN A 544 8.81 -16.50 31.81
CA ASN A 544 7.72 -15.74 31.20
C ASN A 544 8.21 -14.94 29.99
N THR A 545 7.38 -14.90 28.94
CA THR A 545 7.64 -14.17 27.69
C THR A 545 6.88 -12.86 27.68
N PHE A 546 7.55 -11.77 27.32
CA PHE A 546 6.97 -10.43 27.24
C PHE A 546 7.38 -9.71 25.95
N VAL A 547 6.59 -8.69 25.58
CA VAL A 547 6.99 -7.65 24.63
C VAL A 547 7.79 -6.60 25.40
N PHE A 548 9.08 -6.50 25.10
CA PHE A 548 9.98 -5.51 25.68
C PHE A 548 10.15 -4.33 24.74
N ARG A 549 9.96 -3.12 25.26
CA ARG A 549 10.37 -1.88 24.59
C ARG A 549 11.65 -1.38 25.23
N SER A 550 12.76 -1.51 24.51
CA SER A 550 14.10 -1.27 25.04
C SER A 550 14.74 -0.03 24.42
N ARG A 551 15.47 0.71 25.24
CA ARG A 551 16.40 1.78 24.86
C ARG A 551 17.82 1.27 25.03
N VAL A 552 18.66 1.39 24.02
CA VAL A 552 20.10 1.09 24.11
C VAL A 552 20.93 2.34 23.86
N LYS A 553 21.96 2.51 24.70
CA LYS A 553 22.97 3.55 24.53
C LYS A 553 24.31 3.03 25.04
N LEU A 554 25.40 3.42 24.39
CA LEU A 554 26.73 3.34 24.96
C LEU A 554 26.82 4.30 26.15
N GLU A 555 27.18 3.77 27.32
CA GLU A 555 27.59 4.56 28.49
C GLU A 555 29.06 4.29 28.77
N THR A 556 29.85 5.36 28.91
CA THR A 556 31.25 5.29 29.35
C THR A 556 31.31 5.58 30.84
N TYR A 557 31.91 4.68 31.61
CA TYR A 557 32.07 4.81 33.05
C TYR A 557 33.46 4.31 33.46
N ASN A 558 34.23 5.15 34.16
CA ASN A 558 35.64 4.88 34.49
C ASN A 558 36.45 4.40 33.28
N ASP A 559 36.39 5.15 32.19
CA ASP A 559 37.02 4.90 30.87
C ASP A 559 36.61 3.59 30.15
N GLU A 560 35.77 2.76 30.75
CA GLU A 560 35.19 1.58 30.10
C GLU A 560 33.85 1.93 29.44
N SER A 561 33.74 1.69 28.13
CA SER A 561 32.49 1.91 27.37
C SER A 561 31.70 0.62 27.24
N ARG A 562 30.46 0.61 27.76
CA ARG A 562 29.55 -0.55 27.71
C ARG A 562 28.18 -0.16 27.16
N ILE A 563 27.63 -1.01 26.29
CA ILE A 563 26.25 -0.85 25.81
C ILE A 563 25.31 -1.20 26.95
N LYS A 564 24.40 -0.27 27.29
CA LYS A 564 23.41 -0.46 28.34
C LYS A 564 22.02 -0.50 27.75
N ALA A 565 21.36 -1.64 27.87
CA ALA A 565 19.95 -1.81 27.54
C ALA A 565 19.09 -1.49 28.77
N THR A 566 18.18 -0.53 28.61
CA THR A 566 17.20 -0.10 29.61
C THR A 566 15.80 -0.39 29.07
N VAL A 567 14.99 -1.11 29.83
CA VAL A 567 13.60 -1.36 29.45
C VAL A 567 12.75 -0.15 29.83
N MET A 568 12.02 0.37 28.84
CA MET A 568 11.14 1.53 28.96
C MET A 568 9.68 1.17 29.21
N ASP A 569 9.23 0.00 28.70
CA ASP A 569 7.86 -0.51 28.81
C ASP A 569 7.90 -2.05 28.62
N VAL A 570 7.03 -2.77 29.32
CA VAL A 570 6.89 -4.24 29.30
C VAL A 570 5.42 -4.58 29.21
N LYS A 571 5.05 -5.40 28.24
CA LYS A 571 3.66 -5.85 28.04
C LYS A 571 3.58 -7.36 27.88
N PRO A 572 2.50 -8.02 28.36
CA PRO A 572 2.23 -9.41 28.03
C PRO A 572 2.10 -9.58 26.51
N VAL A 573 2.44 -10.76 26.00
CA VAL A 573 2.36 -11.06 24.56
C VAL A 573 0.91 -11.31 24.15
N ASP A 574 0.35 -10.46 23.28
CA ASP A 574 -0.85 -10.83 22.53
C ASP A 574 -0.45 -11.85 21.45
N HIS A 575 -0.76 -13.11 21.72
CA HIS A 575 -0.47 -14.21 20.80
C HIS A 575 -1.22 -14.09 19.47
N LYS A 576 -2.42 -13.50 19.43
CA LYS A 576 -3.23 -13.35 18.20
C LYS A 576 -2.55 -12.37 17.24
N ASP A 577 -2.12 -11.22 17.75
CA ASP A 577 -1.44 -10.21 16.94
C ASP A 577 0.01 -10.62 16.62
N TYR A 578 0.69 -11.31 17.53
CA TYR A 578 2.01 -11.89 17.24
C TYR A 578 1.94 -12.99 16.17
N SER A 579 0.92 -13.87 16.18
CA SER A 579 0.73 -14.87 15.12
C SER A 579 0.49 -14.25 13.75
N LYS A 580 -0.34 -13.19 13.65
CA LYS A 580 -0.52 -12.45 12.37
C LYS A 580 0.83 -11.95 11.84
N ARG A 581 1.63 -11.33 12.71
CA ARG A 581 2.97 -10.82 12.38
C ARG A 581 3.91 -11.92 11.90
N LEU A 582 3.95 -13.07 12.58
CA LEU A 582 4.75 -14.22 12.16
C LEU A 582 4.32 -14.73 10.79
N ILE A 583 3.02 -14.86 10.52
CA ILE A 583 2.48 -15.24 9.20
C ILE A 583 2.92 -14.25 8.12
N MET A 584 2.88 -12.94 8.38
CA MET A 584 3.37 -11.92 7.44
C MET A 584 4.87 -12.06 7.16
N ASN A 585 5.68 -12.32 8.18
CA ASN A 585 7.13 -12.50 8.03
C ASN A 585 7.45 -13.79 7.23
N ILE A 586 6.77 -14.90 7.53
CA ILE A 586 6.93 -16.16 6.78
C ILE A 586 6.58 -15.94 5.30
N ARG A 587 5.45 -15.27 5.01
CA ARG A 587 5.04 -14.95 3.62
C ARG A 587 6.07 -14.09 2.87
N LYS A 588 6.72 -13.15 3.57
CA LYS A 588 7.78 -12.30 3.00
C LYS A 588 9.10 -13.03 2.75
N LEU A 589 9.34 -14.16 3.41
CA LEU A 589 10.54 -14.99 3.21
C LEU A 589 10.29 -16.16 2.23
N SER A 590 9.03 -16.49 1.95
CA SER A 590 8.63 -17.51 0.98
C SER A 590 8.42 -16.97 -0.45
N ALA A 591 8.56 -15.66 -0.65
CA ALA A 591 8.37 -14.95 -1.92
C ALA A 591 9.69 -14.30 -2.37
#